data_AF-A0A0N0BPE0-F1
#
_entry.id   AF-A0A0N0BPE0-F1
#
_cell.length_a   1.000
_cell.length_b   1.000
_cell.length_c   1.000
_cell.angle_alpha   90.00
_cell.angle_beta   90.00
_cell.angle_gamma   90.00
#
_symmetry.space_group_name_H-M   'P 1'
#
loop_
_entity.id
_entity.type
_entity.pdbx_description
1 polymer ?
#
loop_
_entity_poly.entity_id
_entity_poly.type
_entity_poly.pdbx_seq_one_letter_code
_entity_poly.pdbx_strand_id
1 'polypeptide(L)'
;MVLRRWLPERPPTWTDVLAGLLILVWLPLNVGDLQTIYLSWFLFGSVAGLVSMGPLANSLIGERTGTWFRKIGVLGRAASILAFVAIVWFVRGQVDLPGKIVTSAIGGFLLSILVYTLSYILSAGEISGWTR
;
A
#
# COMPACT_ATOMS: atom_id res chain seq x y z
N MET A 1 15.87 -5.44 -16.70
CA MET A 1 16.63 -4.37 -15.99
C MET A 1 15.74 -3.36 -15.25
N VAL A 2 14.51 -3.06 -15.70
CA VAL A 2 13.61 -2.12 -14.99
C VAL A 2 13.00 -2.73 -13.71
N LEU A 3 12.58 -4.00 -13.71
CA LEU A 3 11.99 -4.66 -12.52
C LEU A 3 12.90 -4.67 -11.28
N ARG A 4 14.22 -4.79 -11.46
CA ARG A 4 15.19 -4.77 -10.34
C ARG A 4 15.19 -3.45 -9.56
N ARG A 5 14.79 -2.34 -10.18
CA ARG A 5 14.65 -1.04 -9.51
C ARG A 5 13.27 -0.84 -8.86
N TRP A 6 12.33 -1.75 -9.10
CA TRP A 6 10.96 -1.65 -8.61
C TRP A 6 10.68 -2.64 -7.47
N LEU A 7 11.33 -3.80 -7.50
CA LEU A 7 11.18 -4.85 -6.50
C LEU A 7 12.36 -4.84 -5.51
N PRO A 8 12.12 -5.16 -4.22
CA PRO A 8 13.19 -5.31 -3.25
C PRO A 8 14.12 -6.47 -3.64
N GLU A 9 15.42 -6.33 -3.35
CA GLU A 9 16.41 -7.39 -3.59
C GLU A 9 16.39 -8.52 -2.54
N ARG A 10 15.59 -8.35 -1.47
CA ARG A 10 15.35 -9.39 -0.45
C ARG A 10 14.20 -10.31 -0.88
N PRO A 11 14.11 -11.56 -0.38
CA PRO A 11 12.91 -12.37 -0.56
C PRO A 11 11.71 -11.82 0.24
N PRO A 12 10.47 -12.00 -0.24
CA PRO A 12 9.26 -11.64 0.49
C PRO A 12 9.18 -12.36 1.83
N THR A 13 8.63 -11.67 2.83
CA THR A 13 8.43 -12.20 4.19
C THR A 13 6.97 -12.55 4.43
N TRP A 14 6.68 -13.38 5.44
CA TRP A 14 5.30 -13.69 5.84
C TRP A 14 4.47 -12.46 6.20
N THR A 15 5.10 -11.39 6.69
CA THR A 15 4.43 -10.11 6.92
C THR A 15 3.95 -9.46 5.62
N ASP A 16 4.70 -9.60 4.52
CA ASP A 16 4.30 -9.07 3.22
C ASP A 16 3.08 -9.86 2.68
N VAL A 17 3.07 -11.19 2.88
CA VAL A 17 1.94 -12.06 2.52
C VAL A 17 0.69 -11.76 3.33
N LEU A 18 0.82 -11.65 4.65
CA LEU A 18 -0.30 -11.32 5.56
C LEU A 18 -0.88 -9.94 5.25
N ALA A 19 -0.04 -8.95 4.94
CA ALA A 19 -0.50 -7.64 4.51
C ALA A 19 -1.34 -7.74 3.23
N GLY A 20 -0.87 -8.50 2.23
CA GLY A 20 -1.65 -8.76 1.01
C GLY A 20 -3.00 -9.44 1.28
N LEU A 21 -3.03 -10.41 2.19
CA LEU A 21 -4.26 -11.12 2.58
C LEU A 21 -5.25 -10.21 3.32
N LEU A 22 -4.78 -9.35 4.23
CA LEU A 22 -5.66 -8.40 4.92
C LEU A 22 -6.32 -7.42 3.94
N ILE A 23 -5.62 -7.05 2.87
CA ILE A 23 -6.16 -6.19 1.81
C ILE A 23 -7.27 -6.90 1.03
N LEU A 24 -7.15 -8.22 0.81
CA LEU A 24 -8.17 -9.04 0.15
C LEU A 24 -9.48 -9.10 0.94
N VAL A 25 -9.47 -8.86 2.26
CA VAL A 25 -10.71 -8.78 3.06
C VAL A 25 -11.45 -7.46 2.80
N TRP A 26 -10.73 -6.36 2.58
CA TRP A 26 -11.35 -5.04 2.41
C TRP A 26 -12.10 -4.91 1.09
N LEU A 27 -11.53 -5.44 -0.01
CA LEU A 27 -12.08 -5.35 -1.35
C LEU A 27 -13.53 -5.85 -1.46
N PRO A 28 -13.89 -7.09 -1.11
CA PRO A 28 -15.26 -7.58 -1.23
C PRO A 28 -16.23 -6.84 -0.29
N LEU A 29 -15.77 -6.38 0.87
CA LEU A 29 -16.61 -5.66 1.84
C LEU A 29 -16.99 -4.25 1.37
N ASN A 30 -16.17 -3.60 0.55
CA ASN A 30 -16.36 -2.19 0.18
C ASN A 30 -16.56 -1.95 -1.33
N VAL A 31 -16.22 -2.95 -2.16
CA VAL A 31 -16.15 -2.85 -3.63
C VAL A 31 -17.04 -3.91 -4.29
N GLY A 32 -17.77 -4.72 -3.51
CA GLY A 32 -18.63 -5.79 -4.01
C GLY A 32 -19.76 -5.35 -4.96
N ASP A 33 -20.08 -4.06 -5.00
CA ASP A 33 -21.03 -3.49 -5.94
C ASP A 33 -20.33 -2.54 -6.93
N LEU A 34 -20.24 -2.98 -8.20
CA LEU A 34 -19.54 -2.28 -9.29
C LEU A 34 -20.14 -0.90 -9.60
N GLN A 35 -21.39 -0.62 -9.18
CA GLN A 35 -21.99 0.71 -9.32
C GLN A 35 -21.41 1.76 -8.34
N THR A 36 -20.53 1.34 -7.43
CA THR A 36 -19.92 2.18 -6.40
C THR A 36 -18.60 2.81 -6.84
N ILE A 37 -18.05 2.43 -8.01
CA ILE A 37 -16.69 2.79 -8.42
C ILE A 37 -16.68 3.79 -9.58
N TYR A 38 -15.99 4.91 -9.41
CA TYR A 38 -15.55 5.76 -10.50
C TYR A 38 -14.22 5.23 -11.05
N LEU A 39 -14.25 4.71 -12.27
CA LEU A 39 -13.09 4.08 -12.90
C LEU A 39 -11.87 5.00 -12.98
N SER A 40 -12.06 6.29 -13.24
CA SER A 40 -10.98 7.28 -13.29
C SER A 40 -10.23 7.38 -11.96
N TRP A 41 -10.96 7.48 -10.85
CA TRP A 41 -10.39 7.54 -9.50
C TRP A 41 -9.78 6.22 -9.07
N PHE A 42 -10.37 5.10 -9.49
CA PHE A 42 -9.82 3.78 -9.26
C PHE A 42 -8.47 3.57 -9.98
N LEU A 43 -8.37 3.98 -11.25
CA LEU A 43 -7.12 3.94 -11.99
C LEU A 43 -6.08 4.89 -11.40
N PHE A 44 -6.49 6.10 -11.01
CA PHE A 44 -5.64 7.04 -10.31
C PHE A 44 -5.05 6.45 -9.03
N GLY A 45 -5.89 5.85 -8.18
CA GLY A 45 -5.45 5.17 -6.97
C GLY A 45 -4.48 4.03 -7.24
N SER A 46 -4.76 3.22 -8.27
CA SER A 46 -3.90 2.12 -8.70
C SER A 46 -2.50 2.60 -9.11
N VAL A 47 -2.44 3.64 -9.95
CA VAL A 47 -1.17 4.23 -10.39
C VAL A 47 -0.44 4.86 -9.21
N ALA A 48 -1.13 5.61 -8.36
CA ALA A 48 -0.54 6.23 -7.17
C ALA A 48 0.09 5.18 -6.24
N GLY A 49 -0.58 4.05 -6.05
CA GLY A 49 -0.06 2.95 -5.24
C GLY A 49 1.16 2.27 -5.87
N LEU A 50 1.11 1.94 -7.16
CA LEU A 50 2.29 1.38 -7.87
C LEU A 50 3.50 2.32 -7.78
N VAL A 51 3.30 3.62 -8.00
CA VAL A 51 4.36 4.63 -7.90
C VAL A 51 4.90 4.69 -6.47
N SER A 52 4.01 4.63 -5.48
CA SER A 52 4.37 4.65 -4.05
C SER A 52 5.26 3.47 -3.66
N MET A 53 4.90 2.25 -4.08
CA MET A 53 5.63 1.03 -3.72
C MET A 53 6.90 0.79 -4.54
N GLY A 54 6.96 1.32 -5.77
CA GLY A 54 8.14 1.20 -6.62
C GLY A 54 9.04 2.44 -6.55
N PRO A 55 8.98 3.35 -7.53
CA PRO A 55 9.91 4.47 -7.66
C PRO A 55 10.01 5.36 -6.43
N LEU A 56 8.88 5.66 -5.78
CA LEU A 56 8.86 6.58 -4.64
C LEU A 56 9.53 5.96 -3.42
N ALA A 57 9.24 4.68 -3.12
CA ALA A 57 9.90 3.93 -2.06
C ALA A 57 11.42 3.80 -2.31
N ASN A 58 11.83 3.63 -3.57
CA ASN A 58 13.24 3.50 -3.96
C ASN A 58 13.94 4.84 -4.24
N SER A 59 13.27 5.97 -4.00
CA SER A 59 13.86 7.30 -4.14
C SER A 59 14.61 7.72 -2.86
N LEU A 60 15.46 8.75 -2.97
CA LEU A 60 16.14 9.36 -1.80
C LEU A 60 15.16 9.80 -0.70
N ILE A 61 13.95 10.23 -1.08
CA ILE A 61 12.91 10.65 -0.14
C ILE A 61 12.36 9.41 0.60
N GLY A 62 12.09 8.33 -0.14
CA GLY A 62 11.64 7.06 0.41
C GLY A 62 12.66 6.47 1.38
N GLU A 63 13.94 6.48 0.99
CA GLU A 63 15.03 5.98 1.82
C GLU A 63 15.21 6.78 3.12
N ARG A 64 15.16 8.11 3.04
CA ARG A 64 15.22 9.01 4.22
C ARG A 64 14.04 8.76 5.15
N THR A 65 12.83 8.68 4.60
CA THR A 65 11.60 8.43 5.35
C THR A 65 11.66 7.08 6.05
N GLY A 66 12.06 6.03 5.32
CA GLY A 66 12.22 4.68 5.87
C GLY A 66 13.29 4.62 6.96
N THR A 67 14.41 5.32 6.80
CA THR A 67 15.49 5.37 7.79
C THR A 67 15.06 6.12 9.05
N TRP A 68 14.39 7.26 8.90
CA TRP A 68 13.79 7.98 10.03
C TRP A 68 12.75 7.13 10.76
N PHE A 69 11.81 6.53 10.02
CA PHE A 69 10.77 5.68 10.60
C PHE A 69 11.36 4.45 11.29
N ARG A 70 12.47 3.92 10.79
CA ARG A 70 13.20 2.85 11.48
C ARG A 70 13.84 3.33 12.77
N LYS A 71 14.43 4.53 12.78
CA LYS A 71 15.17 5.14 13.89
C LYS A 71 14.32 5.52 15.09
N ILE A 72 13.06 5.94 14.90
CA ILE A 72 12.18 6.36 16.01
C ILE A 72 11.67 5.22 16.91
N GLY A 73 12.04 3.97 16.61
CA GLY A 73 11.65 2.80 17.39
C GLY A 73 10.16 2.46 17.30
N VAL A 74 9.75 1.38 17.96
CA VAL A 74 8.36 0.86 17.86
C VAL A 74 7.33 1.88 18.34
N LEU A 75 7.59 2.53 19.49
CA LEU A 75 6.67 3.51 20.06
C LEU A 75 6.52 4.75 19.17
N GLY A 76 7.63 5.25 18.61
CA GLY A 76 7.60 6.38 17.68
C GLY A 76 6.85 6.06 16.40
N ARG A 77 6.97 4.82 15.88
CA ARG A 77 6.19 4.36 14.73
C ARG A 77 4.70 4.34 15.03
N ALA A 78 4.31 3.76 16.17
CA ALA A 78 2.91 3.74 16.61
C ALA A 78 2.34 5.16 16.75
N ALA A 79 3.07 6.07 17.40
CA ALA A 79 2.66 7.46 17.54
C ALA A 79 2.54 8.18 16.19
N SER A 80 3.46 7.94 15.25
CA SER A 80 3.40 8.52 13.90
C SER A 80 2.20 8.02 13.11
N ILE A 81 1.88 6.73 13.21
CA ILE A 81 0.68 6.13 12.58
C ILE A 81 -0.58 6.75 13.19
N LEU A 82 -0.66 6.82 14.52
CA LEU A 82 -1.82 7.41 15.21
C LEU A 82 -2.00 8.90 14.86
N ALA A 83 -0.91 9.67 14.78
CA ALA A 83 -0.94 11.06 14.35
C ALA A 83 -1.45 11.18 12.91
N PHE A 84 -0.98 10.32 12.00
CA PHE A 84 -1.49 10.29 10.63
C PHE A 84 -2.98 9.99 10.58
N VAL A 85 -3.45 8.96 11.32
CA VAL A 85 -4.86 8.60 11.41
C VAL A 85 -5.69 9.76 11.96
N ALA A 86 -5.22 10.44 13.00
CA ALA A 86 -5.90 11.59 13.60
C ALA A 86 -6.01 12.76 12.61
N ILE A 87 -4.95 13.05 11.85
CA ILE A 87 -4.96 14.10 10.82
C ILE A 87 -5.96 13.75 9.71
N VAL A 88 -5.94 12.52 9.20
CA VAL A 88 -6.87 12.07 8.16
C VAL A 88 -8.32 12.16 8.65
N TRP A 89 -8.57 11.73 9.89
CA TRP A 89 -9.88 11.85 10.51
C TRP A 89 -10.33 13.31 10.61
N PHE A 90 -9.46 14.18 11.09
CA PHE A 90 -9.74 15.61 11.22
C PHE A 90 -10.07 16.25 9.86
N VAL A 91 -9.23 16.01 8.85
CA VAL A 91 -9.44 16.52 7.49
C VAL A 91 -10.76 16.02 6.90
N ARG A 92 -11.09 14.74 7.08
CA ARG A 92 -12.38 14.18 6.66
C ARG A 92 -13.57 14.87 7.32
N GLY A 93 -13.44 15.32 8.56
CA GLY A 93 -14.47 16.08 9.25
C GLY A 93 -14.62 17.53 8.75
N GLN A 94 -13.59 18.08 8.10
CA GLN A 94 -13.60 19.46 7.59
C GLN A 94 -13.93 19.55 6.09
N VAL A 95 -13.70 18.47 5.33
CA VAL A 95 -13.87 18.46 3.87
C VAL A 95 -14.88 17.39 3.49
N ASP A 96 -15.99 17.81 2.88
CA ASP A 96 -17.00 16.91 2.35
C ASP A 96 -16.54 16.32 1.00
N LEU A 97 -15.76 15.26 1.07
CA LEU A 97 -15.31 14.51 -0.10
C LEU A 97 -16.37 13.46 -0.46
N PRO A 98 -16.80 13.39 -1.73
CA PRO A 98 -17.74 12.34 -2.16
C PRO A 98 -17.20 10.96 -1.83
N GLY A 99 -17.89 10.22 -0.96
CA GLY A 99 -17.42 8.92 -0.47
C GLY A 99 -17.07 7.93 -1.59
N LYS A 100 -17.81 7.98 -2.70
CA LYS A 100 -17.54 7.17 -3.89
C LYS A 100 -16.15 7.45 -4.51
N ILE A 101 -15.71 8.71 -4.54
CA ILE A 101 -14.38 9.09 -5.04
C ILE A 101 -13.30 8.49 -4.15
N VAL A 102 -13.45 8.66 -2.83
CA VAL A 102 -12.49 8.16 -1.84
C VAL A 102 -12.41 6.64 -1.89
N THR A 103 -13.56 5.94 -1.86
CA THR A 103 -13.61 4.47 -1.95
C THR A 103 -13.02 3.95 -3.26
N SER A 104 -13.26 4.64 -4.38
CA SER A 104 -12.67 4.26 -5.68
C SER A 104 -11.15 4.38 -5.66
N ALA A 105 -10.62 5.51 -5.21
CA ALA A 105 -9.18 5.74 -5.14
C ALA A 105 -8.48 4.77 -4.15
N ILE A 106 -9.06 4.56 -2.97
CA ILE A 106 -8.55 3.59 -2.00
C ILE A 106 -8.60 2.18 -2.57
N GLY A 107 -9.71 1.78 -3.21
CA GLY A 107 -9.85 0.47 -3.84
C GLY A 107 -8.77 0.21 -4.90
N GLY A 108 -8.49 1.20 -5.75
CA GLY A 108 -7.42 1.12 -6.73
C GLY A 108 -6.04 1.01 -6.09
N PHE A 109 -5.77 1.84 -5.08
CA PHE A 109 -4.51 1.80 -4.33
C PHE A 109 -4.29 0.43 -3.69
N LEU A 110 -5.32 -0.13 -3.05
CA LEU A 110 -5.27 -1.46 -2.45
C LEU A 110 -5.07 -2.57 -3.48
N LEU A 111 -5.74 -2.50 -4.64
CA LEU A 111 -5.50 -3.42 -5.75
C LEU A 111 -4.03 -3.38 -6.19
N SER A 112 -3.43 -2.19 -6.28
CA SER A 112 -2.02 -2.08 -6.66
C SER A 112 -1.09 -2.77 -5.66
N ILE A 113 -1.41 -2.77 -4.36
CA ILE A 113 -0.60 -3.46 -3.35
C ILE A 113 -0.68 -4.96 -3.56
N LEU A 114 -1.87 -5.47 -3.84
CA LEU A 114 -2.08 -6.88 -4.14
C LEU A 114 -1.27 -7.28 -5.39
N VAL A 115 -1.40 -6.53 -6.48
CA VAL A 115 -0.68 -6.79 -7.73
C VAL A 115 0.83 -6.72 -7.52
N TYR A 116 1.31 -5.72 -6.77
CA TYR A 116 2.72 -5.58 -6.43
C TYR A 116 3.23 -6.77 -5.61
N THR A 117 2.51 -7.15 -4.56
CA THR A 117 2.87 -8.27 -3.67
C THR A 117 2.89 -9.59 -4.42
N LEU A 118 1.89 -9.87 -5.27
CA LEU A 118 1.87 -11.06 -6.12
C LEU A 118 3.03 -11.07 -7.11
N SER A 119 3.29 -9.93 -7.77
CA SER A 119 4.42 -9.80 -8.70
C SER A 119 5.76 -10.03 -7.99
N TYR A 120 5.88 -9.54 -6.76
CA TYR A 120 7.07 -9.72 -5.93
C TYR A 120 7.28 -11.18 -5.54
N ILE A 121 6.23 -11.88 -5.09
CA ILE A 121 6.29 -13.31 -4.75
C ILE A 121 6.63 -14.16 -5.97
N LEU A 122 5.94 -13.93 -7.10
CA LEU A 122 6.18 -14.66 -8.35
C LEU A 122 7.59 -14.42 -8.89
N SER A 123 8.12 -13.20 -8.76
CA SER A 123 9.48 -12.87 -9.19
C SER A 123 10.56 -13.43 -8.27
N ALA A 124 10.30 -13.54 -6.97
CA ALA A 124 11.27 -14.07 -6.01
C ALA A 124 11.36 -15.59 -6.08
N GLY A 125 10.25 -16.28 -6.42
CA GLY A 125 10.19 -17.74 -6.49
C GLY A 125 10.30 -18.46 -5.14
N GLU A 126 10.56 -17.72 -4.05
CA GLU A 126 10.74 -18.19 -2.69
C GLU A 126 10.19 -17.16 -1.69
N ILE A 127 9.76 -17.62 -0.52
CA ILE A 127 9.35 -16.78 0.61
C ILE A 127 10.36 -17.02 1.74
N SER A 128 10.86 -15.96 2.35
CA SER A 128 11.79 -16.04 3.48
C SER A 128 11.21 -16.90 4.61
N GLY A 129 11.87 -18.03 4.90
CA GLY A 129 11.44 -19.01 5.92
C GLY A 129 10.65 -20.20 5.36
N TRP A 130 10.50 -20.31 4.04
CA TRP A 130 9.93 -21.49 3.38
C TRP A 130 11.06 -22.51 3.15
N THR A 131 11.20 -23.48 4.06
CA THR A 131 12.00 -24.68 3.79
C THR A 131 11.22 -25.59 2.86
N ARG A 132 11.83 -25.97 1.73
CA ARG A 132 11.35 -27.08 0.89
C ARG A 132 11.35 -28.39 1.66
#